data_AF-A0A918B4E9-F1
#
_entry.id   AF-A0A918B4E9-F1
#
_cell.length_a   1.000
_cell.length_b   1.000
_cell.length_c   1.000
_cell.angle_alpha   90.00
_cell.angle_beta   90.00
_cell.angle_gamma   90.00
#
_symmetry.space_group_name_H-M   'P 1'
#
loop_
_entity.id
_entity.type
_entity.pdbx_description
1 polymer ?
#
loop_
_entity_poly.entity_id
_entity_poly.type
_entity_poly.pdbx_seq_one_letter_code
_entity_poly.pdbx_strand_id
1 'polypeptide(L)'
;MEAELVALASAGAAALVQQMVGEAWEQARGRVAVFFARRSGRDVAVIDGELEEARAELVEAERSGDEETRTEALAEWRGRMRRALRNDPAAATELRALLDELEGPSAEPRQAVRIHNTVSGVTQNGTLIQIGTIGRVDGVDLGGPRAG
;
A
#
# COMPACT_ATOMS: atom_id res chain seq x y z
N MET A 1 -19.43 0.21 -4.79
CA MET A 1 -19.37 0.14 -3.31
C MET A 1 -18.40 -0.93 -2.80
N GLU A 2 -18.68 -2.25 -2.84
CA GLU A 2 -17.74 -3.24 -2.25
C GLU A 2 -16.38 -3.31 -2.99
N ALA A 3 -16.38 -3.32 -4.33
CA ALA A 3 -15.17 -3.29 -5.13
C ALA A 3 -14.29 -2.05 -4.85
N GLU A 4 -14.91 -0.89 -4.58
CA GLU A 4 -14.19 0.34 -4.25
C GLU A 4 -13.56 0.29 -2.86
N LEU A 5 -14.24 -0.34 -1.88
CA LEU A 5 -13.66 -0.55 -0.54
C LEU A 5 -12.49 -1.53 -0.58
N VAL A 6 -12.57 -2.56 -1.44
CA VAL A 6 -11.45 -3.50 -1.67
C VAL A 6 -10.27 -2.80 -2.34
N ALA A 7 -10.53 -1.96 -3.34
CA ALA A 7 -9.51 -1.14 -4.00
C ALA A 7 -8.84 -0.18 -3.00
N LEU A 8 -9.63 0.51 -2.18
CA LEU A 8 -9.13 1.44 -1.17
C LEU A 8 -8.33 0.72 -0.08
N ALA A 9 -8.78 -0.44 0.40
CA ALA A 9 -8.03 -1.24 1.36
C ALA A 9 -6.68 -1.73 0.79
N SER A 10 -6.65 -2.04 -0.51
CA SER A 10 -5.41 -2.46 -1.19
C SER A 10 -4.42 -1.31 -1.32
N ALA A 11 -4.90 -0.13 -1.73
CA ALA A 11 -4.08 1.08 -1.81
C ALA A 11 -3.57 1.50 -0.42
N GLY A 12 -4.45 1.47 0.59
CA GLY A 12 -4.11 1.77 1.98
C GLY A 12 -3.02 0.86 2.54
N ALA A 13 -3.11 -0.44 2.29
CA ALA A 13 -2.12 -1.40 2.74
C ALA A 13 -0.75 -1.18 2.07
N ALA A 14 -0.74 -0.90 0.76
CA ALA A 14 0.49 -0.63 0.02
C ALA A 14 1.20 0.64 0.54
N ALA A 15 0.45 1.72 0.74
CA ALA A 15 0.97 2.96 1.29
C ALA A 15 1.49 2.77 2.72
N LEU A 16 0.76 2.03 3.56
CA LEU A 16 1.18 1.75 4.93
C LEU A 16 2.52 0.99 4.97
N VAL A 17 2.64 -0.09 4.21
CA VAL A 17 3.88 -0.90 4.15
C VAL A 17 5.05 -0.06 3.61
N GLN A 18 4.81 0.78 2.60
CA GLN A 18 5.84 1.69 2.08
C GLN A 18 6.29 2.69 3.15
N GLN A 19 5.36 3.23 3.94
CA GLN A 19 5.66 4.19 4.99
C GLN A 19 6.39 3.55 6.16
N MET A 20 6.07 2.31 6.54
CA MET A 20 6.74 1.58 7.64
C MET A 20 8.26 1.44 7.43
N VAL A 21 8.69 1.24 6.18
CA VAL A 21 10.12 1.15 5.82
C VAL A 21 10.72 2.51 5.45
N GLY A 22 9.91 3.55 5.38
CA GLY A 22 10.29 4.91 5.02
C GLY A 22 10.63 5.80 6.22
N GLU A 23 11.24 6.94 5.94
CA GLU A 23 11.66 7.92 6.96
C GLU A 23 10.47 8.69 7.56
N ALA A 24 9.33 8.75 6.87
CA ALA A 24 8.12 9.42 7.33
C ALA A 24 7.25 8.58 8.30
N TRP A 25 7.65 7.35 8.62
CA TRP A 25 6.91 6.44 9.50
C TRP A 25 6.49 7.08 10.84
N GLU A 26 7.44 7.71 11.55
CA GLU A 26 7.18 8.29 12.88
C GLU A 26 6.08 9.34 12.87
N GLN A 27 5.91 10.05 11.74
CA GLN A 27 4.88 11.07 11.58
C GLN A 27 3.51 10.44 11.26
N ALA A 28 3.51 9.30 10.58
CA ALA A 28 2.33 8.57 10.15
C ALA A 28 1.73 7.67 11.25
N ARG A 29 2.58 6.98 12.02
CA ARG A 29 2.19 5.86 12.90
C ARG A 29 1.08 6.22 13.88
N GLY A 30 1.15 7.40 14.49
CA GLY A 30 0.14 7.83 15.47
C GLY A 30 -1.25 7.97 14.85
N ARG A 31 -1.34 8.47 13.61
CA ARG A 31 -2.62 8.62 12.90
C ARG A 31 -3.19 7.26 12.48
N VAL A 32 -2.33 6.37 12.00
CA VAL A 32 -2.69 4.98 11.66
C VAL A 32 -3.16 4.23 12.90
N ALA A 33 -2.46 4.39 14.04
CA ALA A 33 -2.83 3.77 15.30
C ALA A 33 -4.21 4.24 15.78
N VAL A 34 -4.47 5.56 15.75
CA VAL A 34 -5.78 6.12 16.07
C VAL A 34 -6.87 5.61 15.14
N PHE A 35 -6.60 5.48 13.84
CA PHE A 35 -7.54 4.95 12.86
C PHE A 35 -8.00 3.53 13.23
N PHE A 36 -7.07 2.62 13.55
CA PHE A 36 -7.41 1.24 13.90
C PHE A 36 -7.96 1.10 15.32
N ALA A 37 -7.46 1.86 16.29
CA ALA A 37 -7.94 1.84 17.67
C ALA A 37 -9.42 2.20 17.77
N ARG A 38 -9.85 3.27 17.09
CA ARG A 38 -11.26 3.69 17.04
C ARG A 38 -12.21 2.60 16.51
N ARG A 39 -11.72 1.74 15.60
CA ARG A 39 -12.54 0.74 14.90
C ARG A 39 -12.49 -0.64 15.53
N SER A 40 -11.41 -0.93 16.26
CA SER A 40 -11.24 -2.17 17.01
C SER A 40 -11.72 -2.05 18.45
N GLY A 41 -11.94 -0.82 18.95
CA GLY A 41 -12.27 -0.56 20.36
C GLY A 41 -11.10 -0.85 21.31
N ARG A 42 -9.88 -0.95 20.77
CA ARG A 42 -8.64 -1.23 21.51
C ARG A 42 -7.91 0.08 21.82
N ASP A 43 -7.04 0.03 22.81
CA ASP A 43 -6.19 1.17 23.17
C ASP A 43 -5.22 1.51 22.02
N VAL A 44 -4.95 2.81 21.83
CA VAL A 44 -4.05 3.30 20.78
C VAL A 44 -2.64 2.76 20.98
N ALA A 45 -2.15 2.66 22.23
CA ALA A 45 -0.81 2.16 22.53
C ALA A 45 -0.64 0.67 22.15
N VAL A 46 -1.73 -0.11 22.23
CA VAL A 46 -1.72 -1.51 21.83
C VAL A 46 -1.58 -1.63 20.31
N ILE A 47 -2.33 -0.81 19.56
CA ILE A 47 -2.22 -0.79 18.10
C ILE A 47 -0.85 -0.25 17.66
N ASP A 48 -0.34 0.78 18.34
CA ASP A 48 0.99 1.34 18.06
C ASP A 48 2.09 0.29 18.22
N GLY A 49 2.03 -0.53 19.28
CA GLY A 49 2.94 -1.67 19.46
C GLY A 49 2.90 -2.66 18.30
N GLU A 50 1.71 -3.08 17.85
CA GLU A 50 1.58 -4.00 16.70
C GLU A 50 2.16 -3.40 15.40
N LEU A 51 2.00 -2.08 15.21
CA LEU A 51 2.54 -1.40 14.04
C LEU A 51 4.09 -1.32 14.10
N GLU A 52 4.66 -1.12 15.28
CA GLU A 52 6.11 -1.13 15.50
C GLU A 52 6.70 -2.54 15.29
N GLU A 53 6.02 -3.58 15.77
CA GLU A 53 6.41 -4.98 15.54
C GLU A 53 6.45 -5.29 14.04
N ALA A 54 5.34 -5.02 13.33
CA ALA A 54 5.27 -5.23 11.88
C ALA A 54 6.31 -4.41 11.11
N ARG A 55 6.60 -3.18 11.57
CA ARG A 55 7.67 -2.36 10.99
C ARG A 55 9.03 -3.02 11.17
N ALA A 56 9.35 -3.55 12.35
CA ALA A 56 10.63 -4.19 12.60
C ALA A 56 10.87 -5.36 11.64
N GLU A 57 9.84 -6.19 11.43
CA GLU A 57 9.86 -7.29 10.46
C GLU A 57 10.08 -6.78 9.03
N LEU A 58 9.35 -5.74 8.62
CA LEU A 58 9.48 -5.16 7.28
C LEU A 58 10.85 -4.50 7.03
N VAL A 59 11.45 -3.87 8.05
CA VAL A 59 12.79 -3.28 7.94
C VAL A 59 13.86 -4.36 7.76
N GLU A 60 13.73 -5.49 8.47
CA GLU A 60 14.63 -6.63 8.28
C GLU A 60 14.43 -7.29 6.91
N ALA A 61 13.18 -7.38 6.45
CA ALA A 61 12.85 -7.89 5.13
C ALA A 61 13.47 -7.04 4.01
N GLU A 62 13.38 -5.70 4.08
CA GLU A 62 14.02 -4.81 3.10
C GLU A 62 15.54 -4.94 3.09
N ARG A 63 16.17 -5.18 4.24
CA ARG A 63 17.63 -5.42 4.33
C ARG A 63 18.04 -6.75 3.71
N SER A 64 17.20 -7.77 3.86
CA SER A 64 17.48 -9.15 3.42
C SER A 64 17.00 -9.44 1.99
N GLY A 65 16.20 -8.53 1.41
CA GLY A 65 15.52 -8.76 0.13
C GLY A 65 14.36 -9.76 0.24
N ASP A 66 13.75 -9.88 1.42
CA ASP A 66 12.67 -10.83 1.69
C ASP A 66 11.32 -10.29 1.18
N GLU A 67 11.03 -10.60 -0.08
CA GLU A 67 9.80 -10.19 -0.75
C GLU A 67 8.56 -10.94 -0.23
N GLU A 68 8.74 -12.11 0.38
CA GLU A 68 7.67 -12.92 0.96
C GLU A 68 7.07 -12.20 2.17
N THR A 69 7.90 -11.82 3.14
CA THR A 69 7.52 -11.06 4.34
C THR A 69 6.78 -9.78 3.96
N ARG A 70 7.26 -9.06 2.95
CA ARG A 70 6.59 -7.85 2.44
C ARG A 70 5.21 -8.15 1.85
N THR A 71 5.08 -9.25 1.11
CA THR A 71 3.82 -9.68 0.50
C THR A 71 2.81 -10.13 1.55
N GLU A 72 3.26 -10.84 2.58
CA GLU A 72 2.44 -11.28 3.70
C GLU A 72 1.90 -10.08 4.50
N ALA A 73 2.77 -9.13 4.85
CA ALA A 73 2.38 -7.89 5.51
C ALA A 73 1.33 -7.12 4.68
N LEU A 74 1.54 -7.00 3.36
CA LEU A 74 0.57 -6.37 2.46
C LEU A 74 -0.79 -7.06 2.50
N ALA A 75 -0.80 -8.40 2.46
CA ALA A 75 -2.02 -9.19 2.51
C ALA A 75 -2.74 -9.03 3.86
N GLU A 76 -2.01 -9.03 4.96
CA GLU A 76 -2.53 -8.84 6.30
C GLU A 76 -3.20 -7.48 6.46
N TRP A 77 -2.47 -6.39 6.17
CA TRP A 77 -2.98 -5.03 6.34
C TRP A 77 -4.18 -4.75 5.42
N ARG A 78 -4.16 -5.30 4.19
CA ARG A 78 -5.32 -5.24 3.29
C ARG A 78 -6.54 -5.94 3.90
N GLY A 79 -6.35 -7.11 4.51
CA GLY A 79 -7.40 -7.84 5.21
C GLY A 79 -7.98 -7.05 6.39
N ARG A 80 -7.11 -6.49 7.24
CA ARG A 80 -7.49 -5.63 8.37
C ARG A 80 -8.27 -4.40 7.91
N MET A 81 -7.79 -3.67 6.90
CA MET A 81 -8.48 -2.48 6.35
C MET A 81 -9.82 -2.85 5.71
N ARG A 82 -9.90 -3.93 4.95
CA ARG A 82 -11.17 -4.39 4.37
C ARG A 82 -12.20 -4.75 5.45
N ARG A 83 -11.76 -5.33 6.57
CA ARG A 83 -12.66 -5.60 7.71
C ARG A 83 -13.12 -4.30 8.37
N ALA A 84 -12.22 -3.36 8.58
CA ALA A 84 -12.54 -2.04 9.10
C ALA A 84 -13.57 -1.29 8.23
N LEU A 85 -13.34 -1.21 6.92
CA LEU A 85 -14.23 -0.53 5.97
C LEU A 85 -15.59 -1.21 5.81
N ARG A 86 -15.67 -2.53 5.97
CA ARG A 86 -16.95 -3.25 5.94
C ARG A 86 -17.79 -2.99 7.18
N ASN A 87 -17.15 -2.88 8.34
CA ASN A 87 -17.83 -2.60 9.60
C ASN A 87 -18.23 -1.12 9.72
N ASP A 88 -17.41 -0.22 9.17
CA ASP A 88 -17.64 1.22 9.15
C ASP A 88 -17.32 1.79 7.76
N PRO A 89 -18.31 1.87 6.85
CA PRO A 89 -18.10 2.43 5.52
C PRO A 89 -17.70 3.91 5.50
N ALA A 90 -18.03 4.68 6.54
CA ALA A 90 -17.67 6.10 6.64
C ALA A 90 -16.15 6.27 6.82
N ALA A 91 -15.46 5.27 7.37
CA ALA A 91 -14.02 5.19 7.45
C ALA A 91 -13.30 5.31 6.10
N ALA A 92 -14.00 5.04 4.98
CA ALA A 92 -13.41 5.18 3.66
C ALA A 92 -12.97 6.63 3.38
N THR A 93 -13.65 7.63 3.94
CA THR A 93 -13.26 9.04 3.79
C THR A 93 -12.02 9.33 4.64
N GLU A 94 -11.99 8.85 5.88
CA GLU A 94 -10.82 9.00 6.76
C GLU A 94 -9.58 8.31 6.19
N LEU A 95 -9.71 7.09 5.66
CA LEU A 95 -8.60 6.37 5.05
C LEU A 95 -8.07 7.10 3.81
N ARG A 96 -8.93 7.70 2.99
CA ARG A 96 -8.48 8.52 1.84
C ARG A 96 -7.71 9.76 2.30
N ALA A 97 -8.18 10.44 3.34
CA ALA A 97 -7.47 11.60 3.89
C ALA A 97 -6.09 11.20 4.45
N LEU A 98 -6.02 10.06 5.17
CA LEU A 98 -4.75 9.51 5.63
C LEU A 98 -3.81 9.19 4.46
N LEU A 99 -4.31 8.63 3.37
CA LEU A 99 -3.48 8.32 2.20
C LEU A 99 -2.92 9.58 1.54
N ASP A 100 -3.74 10.61 1.36
CA ASP A 100 -3.31 11.90 0.79
C ASP A 100 -2.18 12.54 1.64
N GLU A 101 -2.29 12.45 2.97
CA GLU A 101 -1.25 12.90 3.89
C GLU A 101 0.04 12.06 3.80
N LEU A 102 -0.08 10.74 3.61
CA LEU A 102 1.06 9.83 3.46
C LEU A 102 1.78 10.00 2.11
N GLU A 103 1.07 10.40 1.06
CA GLU A 103 1.64 10.67 -0.25
C GLU A 103 2.41 12.01 -0.30
N GLY A 104 2.09 12.96 0.59
CA GLY A 104 2.76 14.25 0.72
C GLY A 104 2.66 15.16 -0.53
N PRO A 105 2.96 16.47 -0.42
CA PRO A 105 3.08 17.33 -1.60
C PRO A 105 4.33 16.91 -2.37
N SER A 106 4.16 16.06 -3.40
CA SER A 106 5.23 15.63 -4.29
C SER A 106 5.95 16.84 -4.92
N ALA A 107 7.09 17.21 -4.35
CA ALA A 107 8.11 17.96 -5.07
C ALA A 107 8.88 16.94 -5.94
N GLU A 108 8.60 17.02 -7.24
CA GLU A 108 9.21 16.28 -8.34
C GLU A 108 8.75 14.81 -8.51
N PRO A 109 8.49 14.37 -9.76
CA PRO A 109 7.95 13.05 -10.06
C PRO A 109 9.04 11.99 -9.92
N ARG A 110 9.47 11.70 -8.69
CA ARG A 110 10.21 10.48 -8.39
C ARG A 110 9.24 9.33 -8.48
N GLN A 111 9.02 8.85 -9.70
CA GLN A 111 8.19 7.71 -10.03
C GLN A 111 6.93 7.73 -9.16
N ALA A 112 6.02 8.65 -9.48
CA ALA A 112 4.64 8.48 -9.09
C ALA A 112 4.30 7.03 -9.45
N VAL A 113 4.27 6.16 -8.44
CA VAL A 113 3.49 4.92 -8.49
C VAL A 113 2.10 5.49 -8.59
N ARG A 114 1.74 5.84 -9.82
CA ARG A 114 0.42 6.28 -10.20
C ARG A 114 -0.33 4.98 -10.01
N ILE A 115 -0.88 4.78 -8.82
CA ILE A 115 -1.72 3.64 -8.47
C ILE A 115 -2.95 3.82 -9.37
N HIS A 116 -2.81 3.43 -10.64
CA HIS A 116 -3.88 3.29 -11.58
C HIS A 116 -4.61 2.03 -11.12
N ASN A 117 -5.44 2.18 -10.09
CA ASN A 117 -6.47 1.21 -9.81
C ASN A 117 -7.59 1.47 -10.82
N THR A 118 -7.32 1.12 -12.08
CA THR A 118 -8.35 1.03 -13.09
C THR A 118 -9.17 -0.21 -12.74
N VAL A 119 -10.16 -0.05 -11.86
CA VAL A 119 -11.28 -0.99 -11.76
C VAL A 119 -12.06 -0.86 -13.06
N SER A 120 -11.58 -1.56 -14.08
CA SER A 120 -12.42 -1.92 -15.23
C SER A 120 -13.39 -2.98 -14.73
N GLY A 121 -14.68 -2.69 -14.93
CA GLY A 121 -15.79 -3.47 -14.43
C GLY A 121 -15.65 -4.98 -14.65
N VAL A 122 -16.03 -5.71 -13.61
CA VAL A 122 -16.12 -7.16 -13.58
C VAL A 122 -16.94 -7.68 -14.76
N THR A 123 -16.41 -8.66 -15.48
CA THR A 123 -17.25 -9.72 -16.06
C THR A 123 -16.56 -11.07 -15.84
N GLN A 124 -17.11 -11.77 -14.83
CA GLN A 124 -17.30 -13.22 -14.71
C GLN A 124 -16.10 -14.18 -14.81
N ASN A 125 -16.06 -15.04 -13.78
CA ASN A 125 -15.45 -16.37 -13.71
C ASN A 125 -13.93 -16.48 -13.87
N GLY A 126 -13.26 -16.77 -12.76
CA GLY A 126 -11.93 -17.39 -12.78
C GLY A 126 -11.02 -16.87 -11.70
N THR A 127 -10.52 -17.79 -10.87
CA THR A 127 -9.39 -17.60 -9.96
C THR A 127 -8.22 -16.97 -10.72
N LEU A 128 -7.70 -15.83 -10.24
CA LEU A 128 -6.42 -15.29 -10.67
C LEU A 128 -5.49 -15.20 -9.48
N ILE A 129 -4.59 -16.19 -9.40
CA ILE A 129 -3.28 -16.05 -8.81
C ILE A 129 -2.43 -15.36 -9.88
N GLN A 130 -1.88 -14.19 -9.60
CA GLN A 130 -0.86 -13.59 -10.46
C GLN A 130 0.47 -13.56 -9.71
N ILE A 131 1.27 -14.58 -10.02
CA ILE A 131 2.71 -14.69 -9.80
C ILE A 131 3.38 -14.20 -11.09
N GLY A 132 4.41 -13.35 -11.02
CA GLY A 132 5.18 -12.98 -12.21
C GLY A 132 6.15 -11.82 -12.05
N THR A 133 7.41 -12.18 -11.80
CA THR A 133 8.71 -11.49 -11.80
C THR A 133 8.90 -10.28 -12.72
N ILE A 134 9.65 -9.28 -12.23
CA ILE A 134 10.16 -8.14 -13.00
C ILE A 134 11.63 -8.40 -13.37
N GLY A 135 11.92 -8.63 -14.65
CA GLY A 135 13.27 -8.68 -15.20
C GLY A 135 13.48 -7.54 -16.20
N ARG A 136 14.28 -6.55 -15.80
CA ARG A 136 14.73 -5.39 -16.59
C ARG A 136 15.60 -5.83 -17.77
N VAL A 137 15.41 -5.25 -18.95
CA VAL A 137 16.48 -5.08 -19.94
C VAL A 137 16.44 -3.64 -20.47
N ASP A 138 17.56 -2.95 -20.21
CA ASP A 138 17.96 -1.67 -20.78
C ASP A 138 18.55 -1.91 -22.17
N GLY A 139 18.34 -0.99 -23.12
CA GLY A 139 18.78 -1.19 -24.51
C GLY A 139 18.60 0.07 -25.35
N VAL A 140 19.58 0.95 -25.23
CA VAL A 140 19.75 2.24 -25.91
C VAL A 140 19.97 2.08 -27.43
N ASP A 141 19.74 3.19 -28.13
CA ASP A 141 20.35 3.64 -29.39
C ASP A 141 19.49 3.52 -30.67
N LEU A 142 19.00 4.68 -31.12
CA LEU A 142 18.60 4.89 -32.51
C LEU A 142 19.41 6.07 -33.06
N GLY A 143 20.66 5.78 -33.43
CA GLY A 143 21.38 6.58 -34.41
C GLY A 143 20.63 6.62 -35.76
N GLY A 144 20.49 7.82 -36.32
CA GLY A 144 20.31 7.99 -37.77
C GLY A 144 21.57 7.51 -38.54
N PRO A 145 21.56 7.36 -39.88
CA PRO A 145 21.23 8.48 -40.77
C PRO A 145 20.56 8.14 -42.13
N ARG A 146 20.13 9.23 -42.78
CA ARG A 146 20.00 9.57 -44.22
C ARG A 146 20.19 8.51 -45.34
N ALA A 147 19.37 8.77 -46.38
CA ALA A 147 19.61 8.72 -47.83
C ALA A 147 19.10 7.49 -48.61
N GLY A 148 18.44 7.82 -49.73
CA GLY A 148 17.82 6.95 -50.73
C GLY A 148 16.85 7.78 -51.56
#